data_AF-A0AAX4KIN2-F1
#
_entry.id   AF-A0AAX4KIN2-F1
#
_cell.length_a   1.000
_cell.length_b   1.000
_cell.length_c   1.000
_cell.angle_alpha   90.00
_cell.angle_beta   90.00
_cell.angle_gamma   90.00
#
_symmetry.space_group_name_H-M   'P 1'
#
loop_
_entity.id
_entity.type
_entity.pdbx_description
1 polymer ?
#
loop_
_entity_poly.entity_id
_entity_poly.type
_entity_poly.pdbx_seq_one_letter_code
_entity_poly.pdbx_strand_id
1 'polypeptide(L)'
;MADTPISGSLIGCPIPDSDDPHHITIGPLANHCALNMIEPPYFPGPFKNNQERYLAQIDIALDHIFKGHLCQRDTLDAYLWHLELRELVGLCDMLAEEPNKVYIKHADDKGDHLMGDGEGNVTGIIDWEWAYATTKEEAFSSPYFCFTHIRYYAGNNLMTPAEELLIQAYERSGRKDLADCIRNGKIYQRLSHIGTFESWPCPQRGFLEVFARWKPANLKPPAKFDVSWRIYLIDRYRDNETLQELIKLEDWDQEKGRVEVESEREKWLEKRNKKCKEHSSVENS
;
A
#
# COMPACT_ATOMS: atom_id res chain seq x y z
N MET A 1 10.23 21.70 -12.65
CA MET A 1 10.38 21.07 -11.31
C MET A 1 10.99 19.66 -11.36
N ALA A 2 10.84 18.88 -12.43
CA ALA A 2 11.35 17.50 -12.46
C ALA A 2 12.88 17.31 -12.59
N ASP A 3 13.65 18.38 -12.83
CA ASP A 3 15.10 18.32 -13.07
C ASP A 3 15.94 18.91 -11.92
N THR A 4 15.29 19.30 -10.81
CA THR A 4 15.95 19.91 -9.66
C THR A 4 15.84 18.99 -8.46
N PRO A 5 16.67 17.93 -8.36
CA PRO A 5 16.73 17.10 -7.17
C PRO A 5 17.19 17.93 -5.97
N ILE A 6 16.72 17.58 -4.78
CA ILE A 6 17.28 18.14 -3.55
C ILE A 6 18.61 17.44 -3.28
N SER A 7 19.62 18.23 -2.91
CA SER A 7 20.93 17.71 -2.53
C SER A 7 20.78 16.92 -1.22
N GLY A 8 20.74 15.60 -1.31
CA GLY A 8 20.51 14.71 -0.18
C GLY A 8 20.19 13.29 -0.62
N SER A 9 20.31 12.36 0.33
CA SER A 9 20.07 10.92 0.14
C SER A 9 19.04 10.37 1.13
N LEU A 10 18.39 11.24 1.90
CA LEU A 10 17.45 10.85 2.95
C LEU A 10 16.01 11.12 2.54
N ILE A 11 15.11 10.29 3.04
CA ILE A 11 13.67 10.36 2.82
C ILE A 11 13.01 10.96 4.08
N GLY A 12 12.21 12.01 3.90
CA GLY A 12 11.64 12.76 5.01
C GLY A 12 11.16 14.15 4.60
N CYS A 13 10.75 14.99 5.55
CA CYS A 13 10.28 16.34 5.23
C CYS A 13 11.45 17.31 4.99
N PRO A 14 11.39 18.16 3.96
CA PRO A 14 12.32 19.26 3.78
C PRO A 14 12.19 20.25 4.95
N ILE A 15 13.31 20.57 5.60
CA ILE A 15 13.40 21.55 6.68
C ILE A 15 14.36 22.64 6.23
N PRO A 16 13.91 23.91 6.09
CA PRO A 16 14.81 25.02 5.85
C PRO A 16 15.73 25.21 7.05
N ASP A 17 17.00 25.51 6.79
CA ASP A 17 17.93 25.91 7.85
C ASP A 17 17.44 27.21 8.50
N SER A 18 17.58 27.30 9.82
CA SER A 18 17.24 28.51 10.56
C SER A 18 18.13 29.69 10.18
N ASP A 19 19.38 29.43 9.79
CA ASP A 19 20.36 30.46 9.49
C ASP A 19 20.43 30.81 7.99
N ASP A 20 20.03 29.89 7.11
CA ASP A 20 19.93 30.10 5.66
C ASP A 20 18.67 29.41 5.08
N PRO A 21 17.57 30.14 4.82
CA PRO A 21 16.35 29.55 4.28
C PRO A 21 16.51 28.98 2.85
N HIS A 22 17.63 29.25 2.16
CA HIS A 22 17.97 28.63 0.89
C HIS A 22 18.71 27.28 1.06
N HIS A 23 19.19 26.99 2.27
CA HIS A 23 19.70 25.67 2.63
C HIS A 23 18.56 24.79 3.14
N ILE A 24 18.35 23.65 2.48
CA ILE A 24 17.30 22.69 2.83
C ILE A 24 17.98 21.42 3.33
N THR A 25 17.62 20.99 4.53
CA THR A 25 17.96 19.68 5.10
C THR A 25 16.76 18.76 5.06
N ILE A 26 16.96 17.45 5.23
CA ILE A 26 15.87 16.47 5.32
C ILE A 26 15.75 16.01 6.77
N GLY A 27 14.57 16.23 7.36
CA GLY A 27 14.26 15.80 8.72
C GLY A 27 13.19 14.70 8.79
N PRO A 28 12.62 14.46 9.98
CA PRO A 28 11.57 13.46 10.19
C PRO A 28 10.39 13.63 9.24
N LEU A 29 9.69 12.52 8.97
CA LEU A 29 8.55 12.49 8.07
C LEU A 29 7.26 12.81 8.82
N ALA A 30 6.58 13.90 8.43
CA ALA A 30 5.19 14.14 8.79
C ALA A 30 4.30 13.34 7.83
N ASN A 31 3.53 12.39 8.37
CA ASN A 31 2.82 11.41 7.56
C ASN A 31 1.30 11.61 7.57
N HIS A 32 0.67 11.22 6.46
CA HIS A 32 -0.78 11.13 6.31
C HIS A 32 -1.34 9.88 7.05
N CYS A 33 -2.66 9.74 7.14
CA CYS A 33 -3.35 8.57 7.73
C CYS A 33 -3.00 8.24 9.19
N ALA A 34 -2.66 9.24 10.01
CA ALA A 34 -2.29 9.05 11.42
C ALA A 34 -1.10 8.10 11.66
N LEU A 35 -0.22 7.94 10.66
CA LEU A 35 0.99 7.11 10.73
C LEU A 35 2.16 7.87 11.39
N ASN A 36 1.86 8.55 12.49
CA ASN A 36 2.80 9.23 13.37
C ASN A 36 2.78 8.54 14.75
N MET A 37 3.84 8.70 15.53
CA MET A 37 3.91 8.21 16.90
C MET A 37 3.02 9.07 17.81
N ILE A 38 2.35 8.45 18.77
CA ILE A 38 1.55 9.17 19.78
C ILE A 38 2.45 9.80 20.84
N GLU A 39 3.59 9.17 21.12
CA GLU A 39 4.58 9.67 22.06
C GLU A 39 5.76 10.32 21.33
N PRO A 40 6.48 11.25 21.98
CA PRO A 40 7.69 11.85 21.42
C PRO A 40 8.67 10.78 20.87
N PRO A 41 9.33 11.03 19.72
CA PRO A 41 9.43 12.31 19.02
C PRO A 41 8.31 12.62 18.01
N TYR A 42 7.17 11.91 18.05
CA TYR A 42 5.99 12.06 17.18
C TYR A 42 6.20 11.71 15.69
N PHE A 43 7.28 12.20 15.07
CA PHE A 43 7.57 11.99 13.66
C PHE A 43 8.73 11.02 13.48
N PRO A 44 8.57 9.92 12.71
CA PRO A 44 9.64 8.96 12.50
C PRO A 44 10.60 9.44 11.39
N GLY A 45 11.83 8.91 11.38
CA GLY A 45 12.85 9.25 10.38
C GLY A 45 13.74 10.44 10.77
N PRO A 46 14.47 11.05 9.81
CA PRO A 46 14.51 10.72 8.37
C PRO A 46 15.04 9.30 8.11
N PHE A 47 14.76 8.76 6.93
CA PHE A 47 15.09 7.38 6.56
C PHE A 47 16.13 7.33 5.46
N LYS A 48 16.91 6.25 5.40
CA LYS A 48 17.94 6.08 4.35
C LYS A 48 17.37 5.56 3.04
N ASN A 49 16.28 4.80 3.10
CA ASN A 49 15.62 4.21 1.93
C ASN A 49 14.13 4.02 2.17
N ASN A 50 13.41 3.59 1.13
CA ASN A 50 11.97 3.41 1.20
C ASN A 50 11.57 2.22 2.08
N GLN A 51 12.39 1.18 2.18
CA GLN A 51 12.11 0.01 3.00
C GLN A 51 12.08 0.40 4.48
N GLU A 52 13.08 1.13 4.98
CA GLU A 52 13.11 1.64 6.35
C GLU A 52 11.88 2.48 6.66
N ARG A 53 11.51 3.40 5.75
CA ARG A 53 10.31 4.24 5.89
C ARG A 53 9.04 3.40 5.97
N TYR A 54 8.80 2.53 4.99
CA TYR A 54 7.57 1.75 4.93
C TYR A 54 7.46 0.77 6.10
N LEU A 55 8.55 0.12 6.52
CA LEU A 55 8.56 -0.71 7.72
C LEU A 55 8.19 0.09 8.97
N ALA A 56 8.76 1.29 9.16
CA ALA A 56 8.40 2.14 10.28
C ALA A 56 6.91 2.55 10.26
N GLN A 57 6.37 2.87 9.08
CA GLN A 57 4.94 3.18 8.91
C GLN A 57 4.04 1.97 9.22
N ILE A 58 4.43 0.78 8.79
CA ILE A 58 3.69 -0.46 9.06
C ILE A 58 3.75 -0.79 10.55
N ASP A 59 4.89 -0.62 11.20
CA ASP A 59 5.04 -0.85 12.64
C ASP A 59 4.18 0.13 13.46
N ILE A 60 4.11 1.40 13.05
CA ILE A 60 3.18 2.38 13.64
C ILE A 60 1.72 1.97 13.40
N ALA A 61 1.37 1.51 12.20
CA ALA A 61 0.02 1.04 11.91
C ALA A 61 -0.37 -0.18 12.77
N LEU A 62 0.53 -1.16 12.92
CA LEU A 62 0.32 -2.33 13.77
C LEU A 62 0.09 -1.92 15.24
N ASP A 63 0.90 -1.02 15.78
CA ASP A 63 0.73 -0.49 17.14
C ASP A 63 -0.62 0.22 17.31
N HIS A 64 -0.99 1.07 16.36
CA HIS A 64 -2.27 1.78 16.38
C HIS A 64 -3.48 0.88 16.23
N ILE A 65 -3.40 -0.16 15.39
CA ILE A 65 -4.47 -1.16 15.25
C ILE A 65 -4.63 -1.92 16.57
N PHE A 66 -3.53 -2.39 17.15
CA PHE A 66 -3.55 -3.12 18.42
C PHE A 66 -4.13 -2.28 19.57
N LYS A 67 -3.80 -0.98 19.62
CA LYS A 67 -4.34 -0.03 20.60
C LYS A 67 -5.75 0.46 20.29
N GLY A 68 -6.35 0.05 19.17
CA GLY A 68 -7.69 0.47 18.76
C GLY A 68 -7.78 1.91 18.23
N HIS A 69 -6.67 2.51 17.80
CA HIS A 69 -6.65 3.83 17.16
C HIS A 69 -6.94 3.76 15.65
N LEU A 70 -6.66 2.63 15.01
CA LEU A 70 -6.92 2.39 13.58
C LEU A 70 -7.71 1.09 13.38
N CYS A 71 -8.45 1.01 12.26
CA CYS A 71 -9.15 -0.19 11.78
C CYS A 71 -10.08 -0.88 12.81
N GLN A 72 -10.75 -0.11 13.66
CA GLN A 72 -11.58 -0.60 14.78
C GLN A 72 -12.73 -1.57 14.42
N ARG A 73 -13.10 -1.70 13.14
CA ARG A 73 -14.20 -2.58 12.70
C ARG A 73 -13.74 -4.00 12.38
N ASP A 74 -12.56 -4.12 11.79
CA ASP A 74 -12.00 -5.38 11.28
C ASP A 74 -10.57 -5.54 11.83
N THR A 75 -10.40 -5.31 13.14
CA THR A 75 -9.10 -5.13 13.81
C THR A 75 -8.14 -6.30 13.54
N LEU A 76 -8.60 -7.53 13.74
CA LEU A 76 -7.78 -8.73 13.54
C LEU A 76 -7.33 -8.88 12.07
N ASP A 77 -8.23 -8.67 11.11
CA ASP A 77 -7.90 -8.79 9.69
C ASP A 77 -6.98 -7.67 9.24
N ALA A 78 -7.23 -6.44 9.69
CA ALA A 78 -6.33 -5.32 9.44
C ALA A 78 -4.93 -5.61 9.98
N TYR A 79 -4.82 -6.14 11.20
CA TYR A 79 -3.53 -6.50 11.80
C TYR A 79 -2.81 -7.58 10.99
N LEU A 80 -3.50 -8.65 10.59
CA LEU A 80 -2.94 -9.73 9.76
C LEU A 80 -2.49 -9.23 8.39
N TRP A 81 -3.27 -8.35 7.75
CA TRP A 81 -2.90 -7.72 6.49
C TRP A 81 -1.62 -6.90 6.61
N HIS A 82 -1.49 -6.12 7.68
CA HIS A 82 -0.27 -5.35 7.95
C HIS A 82 0.95 -6.23 8.28
N LEU A 83 0.77 -7.39 8.93
CA LEU A 83 1.87 -8.35 9.13
C LEU A 83 2.37 -8.94 7.82
N GLU A 84 1.46 -9.29 6.91
CA GLU A 84 1.84 -9.75 5.57
C GLU A 84 2.55 -8.65 4.76
N LEU A 85 2.01 -7.44 4.83
CA LEU A 85 2.61 -6.27 4.22
C LEU A 85 4.04 -6.05 4.73
N ARG A 86 4.25 -6.16 6.04
CA ARG A 86 5.56 -6.03 6.69
C ARG A 86 6.57 -7.05 6.15
N GLU A 87 6.17 -8.31 6.03
CA GLU A 87 7.05 -9.35 5.48
C GLU A 87 7.43 -9.08 4.02
N LEU A 88 6.46 -8.68 3.20
CA LEU A 88 6.67 -8.38 1.78
C LEU A 88 7.60 -7.17 1.57
N VAL A 89 7.40 -6.10 2.34
CA VAL A 89 8.27 -4.91 2.30
C VAL A 89 9.69 -5.26 2.79
N GLY A 90 9.82 -6.04 3.87
CA GLY A 90 11.11 -6.46 4.41
C GLY A 90 11.96 -7.31 3.46
N LEU A 91 11.34 -7.94 2.46
CA LEU A 91 12.02 -8.77 1.45
C LEU A 91 12.24 -8.05 0.11
N CYS A 92 11.71 -6.84 -0.06
CA CYS A 92 11.79 -6.09 -1.30
C CYS A 92 13.11 -5.32 -1.41
N ASP A 93 14.10 -5.89 -2.11
CA ASP A 93 15.42 -5.28 -2.29
C ASP A 93 15.36 -3.90 -2.99
N MET A 94 14.44 -3.72 -3.94
CA MET A 94 14.21 -2.44 -4.63
C MET A 94 13.88 -1.30 -3.66
N LEU A 95 13.11 -1.58 -2.60
CA LEU A 95 12.79 -0.56 -1.59
C LEU A 95 13.99 -0.28 -0.66
N ALA A 96 14.93 -1.22 -0.54
CA ALA A 96 16.12 -1.09 0.29
C ALA A 96 17.24 -0.27 -0.39
N GLU A 97 17.09 0.07 -1.67
CA GLU A 97 18.06 0.90 -2.40
C GLU A 97 18.12 2.31 -1.80
N GLU A 98 19.33 2.75 -1.41
CA GLU A 98 19.56 4.11 -0.93
C GLU A 98 19.62 5.08 -2.13
N PRO A 99 18.78 6.11 -2.17
CA PRO A 99 18.82 7.08 -3.26
C PRO A 99 20.05 7.97 -3.15
N ASN A 100 20.70 8.22 -4.29
CA ASN A 100 21.75 9.23 -4.36
C ASN A 100 21.21 10.67 -4.43
N LYS A 101 19.92 10.81 -4.76
CA LYS A 101 19.19 12.05 -4.98
C LYS A 101 17.73 11.84 -4.63
N VAL A 102 17.12 12.86 -4.06
CA VAL A 102 15.71 12.82 -3.68
C VAL A 102 14.90 13.91 -4.37
N TYR A 103 13.60 13.68 -4.46
CA TYR A 103 12.62 14.47 -5.18
C TYR A 103 11.41 14.71 -4.29
N ILE A 104 10.73 15.84 -4.49
CA ILE A 104 9.53 16.16 -3.73
C ILE A 104 8.33 15.39 -4.27
N LYS A 105 7.62 14.70 -3.38
CA LYS A 105 6.29 14.14 -3.60
C LYS A 105 5.23 15.01 -2.94
N HIS A 106 4.18 15.34 -3.68
CA HIS A 106 2.97 15.92 -3.13
C HIS A 106 2.13 14.79 -2.52
N ALA A 107 2.04 14.74 -1.19
CA ALA A 107 1.42 13.60 -0.51
C ALA A 107 -0.12 13.61 -0.53
N ASP A 108 -0.75 14.75 -0.85
CA ASP A 108 -2.21 14.91 -0.99
C ASP A 108 -2.63 15.11 -2.46
N ASP A 109 -2.09 14.28 -3.37
CA ASP A 109 -2.28 14.42 -4.81
C ASP A 109 -3.64 13.87 -5.31
N LYS A 110 -4.74 14.19 -4.62
CA LYS A 110 -6.12 13.75 -4.93
C LYS A 110 -6.87 14.58 -5.98
N GLY A 111 -6.19 15.59 -6.53
CA GLY A 111 -6.63 16.39 -7.69
C GLY A 111 -7.25 17.76 -7.40
N ASP A 112 -7.78 17.99 -6.20
CA ASP A 112 -8.34 19.29 -5.76
C ASP A 112 -7.27 20.30 -5.31
N HIS A 113 -6.05 19.85 -5.03
CA HIS A 113 -4.84 20.66 -4.84
C HIS A 113 -4.37 21.45 -6.09
N LEU A 114 -5.00 21.26 -7.26
CA LEU A 114 -4.65 21.93 -8.51
C LEU A 114 -5.55 23.15 -8.75
N MET A 115 -4.95 24.33 -8.87
CA MET A 115 -5.67 25.57 -9.21
C MET A 115 -5.75 25.73 -10.74
N GLY A 116 -6.95 26.03 -11.25
CA GLY A 116 -7.20 26.31 -12.66
C GLY A 116 -7.55 27.78 -12.93
N ASP A 117 -7.20 28.30 -14.10
CA ASP A 117 -7.84 29.51 -14.64
C ASP A 117 -9.14 29.16 -15.39
N GLY A 118 -9.82 30.18 -15.93
CA GLY A 118 -11.05 29.99 -16.71
C GLY A 118 -10.85 29.29 -18.06
N GLU A 119 -9.61 29.08 -18.49
CA GLU A 119 -9.23 28.39 -19.73
C GLU A 119 -8.83 26.92 -19.46
N GLY A 120 -8.75 26.51 -18.20
CA GLY A 120 -8.39 25.16 -17.78
C GLY A 120 -6.88 24.93 -17.66
N ASN A 121 -6.06 25.98 -17.65
CA ASN A 121 -4.63 25.84 -17.38
C ASN A 121 -4.38 25.71 -15.87
N VAL A 122 -3.42 24.86 -15.49
CA VAL A 122 -2.96 24.79 -14.10
C VAL A 122 -2.14 26.04 -13.78
N THR A 123 -2.63 26.85 -12.85
CA THR A 123 -1.99 28.12 -12.43
C THR A 123 -1.25 28.00 -11.10
N GLY A 124 -1.52 26.96 -10.32
CA GLY A 124 -0.92 26.76 -9.02
C GLY A 124 -1.15 25.34 -8.49
N ILE A 125 -0.32 24.98 -7.52
CA ILE A 125 -0.41 23.75 -6.74
C ILE A 125 -0.37 24.17 -5.28
N ILE A 126 -1.37 23.79 -4.49
CA ILE A 126 -1.53 24.17 -3.08
C ILE A 126 -1.48 22.93 -2.17
N ASP A 127 -1.69 23.07 -0.86
CA ASP A 127 -1.77 21.96 0.12
C ASP A 127 -0.48 21.14 0.31
N TRP A 128 0.65 21.85 0.40
CA TRP A 128 2.01 21.27 0.56
C TRP A 128 2.37 20.75 1.98
N GLU A 129 1.43 20.75 2.92
CA GLU A 129 1.69 20.50 4.35
C GLU A 129 2.21 19.09 4.68
N TRP A 130 2.01 18.13 3.78
CA TRP A 130 2.55 16.76 3.89
C TRP A 130 3.57 16.43 2.81
N ALA A 131 4.08 17.42 2.07
CA ALA A 131 5.08 17.15 1.05
C ALA A 131 6.39 16.63 1.67
N TYR A 132 7.01 15.66 1.01
CA TYR A 132 8.24 15.04 1.50
C TYR A 132 9.20 14.71 0.36
N ALA A 133 10.48 14.61 0.71
CA ALA A 133 11.53 14.15 -0.18
C ALA A 133 11.58 12.61 -0.20
N THR A 134 11.65 12.01 -1.38
CA THR A 134 11.74 10.56 -1.58
C THR A 134 12.47 10.21 -2.89
N THR A 135 12.53 8.92 -3.25
CA THR A 135 13.12 8.42 -4.50
C THR A 135 12.39 8.96 -5.73
N LYS A 136 13.08 8.97 -6.88
CA LYS A 136 12.50 9.44 -8.14
C LYS A 136 11.27 8.61 -8.52
N GLU A 137 11.38 7.30 -8.36
CA GLU A 137 10.39 6.31 -8.76
C GLU A 137 9.08 6.50 -7.99
N GLU A 138 9.15 6.85 -6.70
CA GLU A 138 7.95 7.16 -5.92
C GLU A 138 7.44 8.59 -6.17
N ALA A 139 8.32 9.58 -6.24
CA ALA A 139 7.94 10.98 -6.41
C ALA A 139 7.17 11.21 -7.72
N PHE A 140 7.51 10.46 -8.77
CA PHE A 140 6.87 10.54 -10.08
C PHE A 140 6.04 9.29 -10.44
N SER A 141 5.69 8.46 -9.45
CA SER A 141 4.62 7.47 -9.63
C SER A 141 3.28 8.18 -9.88
N SER A 142 2.28 7.50 -10.45
CA SER A 142 0.97 8.12 -10.73
C SER A 142 0.36 8.77 -9.47
N PRO A 143 -0.20 9.99 -9.59
CA PRO A 143 -0.89 10.63 -8.47
C PRO A 143 -2.20 9.92 -8.14
N TYR A 144 -2.69 10.09 -6.92
CA TYR A 144 -3.88 9.40 -6.40
C TYR A 144 -5.06 9.48 -7.36
N PHE A 145 -5.41 10.69 -7.84
CA PHE A 145 -6.55 10.88 -8.75
C PHE A 145 -6.42 10.17 -10.11
N CYS A 146 -5.22 9.78 -10.54
CA CYS A 146 -5.02 9.07 -11.80
C CYS A 146 -5.33 7.57 -11.67
N PHE A 147 -5.03 6.93 -10.54
CA PHE A 147 -5.17 5.47 -10.42
C PHE A 147 -6.40 5.02 -9.61
N THR A 148 -7.01 5.92 -8.82
CA THR A 148 -8.14 5.58 -7.96
C THR A 148 -9.40 5.31 -8.78
N HIS A 149 -9.73 4.03 -8.90
CA HIS A 149 -10.90 3.55 -9.63
C HIS A 149 -11.42 2.25 -9.01
N ILE A 150 -12.70 1.92 -9.17
CA ILE A 150 -13.31 0.70 -8.60
C ILE A 150 -12.54 -0.58 -8.98
N ARG A 151 -11.92 -0.61 -10.17
CA ARG A 151 -11.09 -1.74 -10.61
C ARG A 151 -9.79 -1.86 -9.84
N TYR A 152 -9.16 -0.73 -9.49
CA TYR A 152 -7.95 -0.71 -8.67
C TYR A 152 -8.26 -1.26 -7.27
N TYR A 153 -9.38 -0.83 -6.68
CA TYR A 153 -9.89 -1.39 -5.43
C TYR A 153 -10.24 -2.87 -5.60
N ALA A 154 -10.79 -3.30 -6.73
CA ALA A 154 -10.95 -4.72 -7.04
C ALA A 154 -9.63 -5.47 -7.37
N GLY A 155 -8.48 -4.94 -6.95
CA GLY A 155 -7.16 -5.59 -7.04
C GLY A 155 -6.54 -5.60 -8.43
N ASN A 156 -7.05 -4.81 -9.37
CA ASN A 156 -6.50 -4.71 -10.71
C ASN A 156 -5.30 -3.74 -10.72
N ASN A 157 -4.17 -4.17 -11.29
CA ASN A 157 -2.95 -3.37 -11.41
C ASN A 157 -2.68 -2.83 -12.83
N LEU A 158 -3.62 -3.01 -13.76
CA LEU A 158 -3.53 -2.43 -15.10
C LEU A 158 -3.57 -0.89 -15.00
N MET A 159 -2.90 -0.24 -15.95
CA MET A 159 -2.95 1.22 -16.08
C MET A 159 -4.39 1.69 -16.34
N THR A 160 -4.79 2.76 -15.67
CA THR A 160 -6.05 3.45 -15.97
C THR A 160 -5.90 4.31 -17.22
N PRO A 161 -7.01 4.73 -17.85
CA PRO A 161 -6.95 5.71 -18.93
C PRO A 161 -6.25 7.03 -18.55
N ALA A 162 -6.39 7.47 -17.29
CA ALA A 162 -5.74 8.69 -16.81
C ALA A 162 -4.21 8.51 -16.67
N GLU A 163 -3.76 7.35 -16.18
CA GLU A 163 -2.34 7.00 -16.14
C GLU A 163 -1.75 6.94 -17.56
N GLU A 164 -2.45 6.34 -18.51
CA GLU A 164 -2.03 6.28 -19.92
C GLU A 164 -1.89 7.67 -20.55
N LEU A 165 -2.82 8.59 -20.27
CA LEU A 165 -2.72 9.98 -20.74
C LEU A 165 -1.50 10.69 -20.13
N LEU A 166 -1.22 10.47 -18.85
CA LEU A 166 -0.07 11.06 -18.17
C LEU A 166 1.26 10.50 -18.70
N ILE A 167 1.35 9.19 -18.92
CA ILE A 167 2.47 8.53 -19.61
C ILE A 167 2.74 9.20 -20.96
N GLN A 168 1.71 9.34 -21.80
CA GLN A 168 1.86 9.93 -23.12
C GLN A 168 2.25 11.41 -23.06
N ALA A 169 1.77 12.15 -22.05
CA ALA A 169 2.15 13.55 -21.85
C ALA A 169 3.64 13.68 -21.52
N TYR A 170 4.17 12.79 -20.67
CA TYR A 170 5.60 12.76 -20.38
C TYR A 170 6.43 12.38 -21.61
N GLU A 171 6.01 11.39 -22.39
CA GLU A 171 6.73 10.99 -23.60
C GLU A 171 6.74 12.09 -24.67
N ARG A 172 5.62 12.77 -24.90
CA ARG A 172 5.56 13.94 -25.79
C ARG A 172 6.46 15.08 -25.34
N SER A 173 6.72 15.17 -24.03
CA SER A 173 7.63 16.15 -23.43
C SER A 173 9.09 15.67 -23.40
N GLY A 174 9.42 14.52 -24.02
CA GLY A 174 10.76 13.94 -24.00
C GLY A 174 11.17 13.31 -22.66
N ARG A 175 10.22 13.11 -21.75
CA ARG A 175 10.42 12.62 -20.38
C ARG A 175 10.03 11.15 -20.21
N LYS A 176 10.58 10.30 -21.06
CA LYS A 176 10.36 8.84 -20.99
C LYS A 176 10.73 8.27 -19.61
N ASP A 177 11.74 8.85 -18.96
CA ASP A 177 12.16 8.50 -17.61
C ASP A 177 11.03 8.64 -16.57
N LEU A 178 10.19 9.68 -16.68
CA LEU A 178 9.05 9.89 -15.78
C LEU A 178 7.85 9.01 -16.18
N ALA A 179 7.66 8.78 -17.47
CA ALA A 179 6.67 7.81 -17.95
C ALA A 179 6.95 6.40 -17.40
N ASP A 180 8.23 6.02 -17.29
CA ASP A 180 8.64 4.74 -16.72
C ASP A 180 8.42 4.68 -15.19
N CYS A 181 8.52 5.80 -14.47
CA CYS A 181 8.12 5.86 -13.05
C CYS A 181 6.63 5.52 -12.86
N ILE A 182 5.75 6.01 -13.74
CA ILE A 182 4.33 5.66 -13.72
C ILE A 182 4.11 4.17 -13.98
N ARG A 183 4.70 3.64 -15.06
CA ARG A 183 4.52 2.23 -15.47
C ARG A 183 4.91 1.24 -14.37
N ASN A 184 5.95 1.58 -13.61
CA ASN A 184 6.49 0.75 -12.54
C ASN A 184 5.97 1.15 -11.15
N GLY A 185 5.07 2.15 -11.07
CA GLY A 185 4.68 2.79 -9.82
C GLY A 185 3.63 2.06 -8.99
N LYS A 186 3.07 0.93 -9.46
CA LYS A 186 1.96 0.23 -8.78
C LYS A 186 2.30 -0.21 -7.36
N ILE A 187 3.57 -0.52 -7.08
CA ILE A 187 4.02 -0.85 -5.72
C ILE A 187 3.84 0.32 -4.76
N TYR A 188 4.22 1.54 -5.17
CA TYR A 188 4.04 2.75 -4.34
C TYR A 188 2.57 3.11 -4.15
N GLN A 189 1.73 2.90 -5.16
CA GLN A 189 0.28 3.08 -5.06
C GLN A 189 -0.34 2.10 -4.05
N ARG A 190 0.07 0.83 -4.07
CA ARG A 190 -0.41 -0.16 -3.10
C ARG A 190 0.07 0.15 -1.69
N LEU A 191 1.29 0.67 -1.55
CA LEU A 191 1.87 1.07 -0.27
C LEU A 191 1.26 2.35 0.30
N SER A 192 0.60 3.20 -0.50
CA SER A 192 -0.10 4.39 0.01
C SER A 192 -1.32 4.06 0.89
N HIS A 193 -1.71 2.78 0.99
CA HIS A 193 -2.82 2.30 1.82
C HIS A 193 -2.39 1.76 3.19
N ILE A 194 -1.11 1.87 3.58
CA ILE A 194 -0.68 1.56 4.94
C ILE A 194 -1.55 2.35 5.94
N GLY A 195 -1.95 1.70 7.04
CA GLY A 195 -2.85 2.26 8.05
C GLY A 195 -4.33 2.16 7.70
N THR A 196 -4.68 1.60 6.54
CA THR A 196 -6.07 1.36 6.13
C THR A 196 -6.33 -0.12 5.92
N PHE A 197 -7.58 -0.54 6.06
CA PHE A 197 -8.02 -1.88 5.70
C PHE A 197 -9.50 -1.85 5.33
N GLU A 198 -9.83 -2.38 4.15
CA GLU A 198 -11.19 -2.59 3.69
C GLU A 198 -11.34 -4.00 3.14
N SER A 199 -12.20 -4.81 3.77
CA SER A 199 -12.44 -6.21 3.43
C SER A 199 -13.17 -6.42 2.09
N TRP A 200 -13.78 -5.37 1.54
CA TRP A 200 -14.52 -5.40 0.27
C TRP A 200 -14.35 -4.10 -0.53
N PRO A 201 -14.13 -4.13 -1.86
CA PRO A 201 -13.99 -5.29 -2.74
C PRO A 201 -12.54 -5.78 -2.89
N CYS A 202 -11.61 -5.28 -2.05
CA CYS A 202 -10.17 -5.45 -2.20
C CYS A 202 -9.71 -6.91 -2.17
N PRO A 203 -9.37 -7.54 -3.31
CA PRO A 203 -8.74 -8.83 -3.30
C PRO A 203 -7.25 -8.62 -3.04
N GLN A 204 -6.75 -9.36 -2.06
CA GLN A 204 -5.34 -9.47 -1.69
C GLN A 204 -4.40 -9.62 -2.90
N ARG A 205 -4.89 -10.25 -3.98
CA ARG A 205 -4.20 -10.42 -5.26
C ARG A 205 -3.51 -9.15 -5.76
N GLY A 206 -4.17 -8.00 -5.74
CA GLY A 206 -3.60 -6.77 -6.27
C GLY A 206 -2.32 -6.36 -5.53
N PHE A 207 -2.29 -6.60 -4.22
CA PHE A 207 -1.13 -6.35 -3.38
C PHE A 207 -0.03 -7.39 -3.62
N LEU A 208 -0.36 -8.68 -3.63
CA LEU A 208 0.62 -9.75 -3.82
C LEU A 208 1.29 -9.71 -5.20
N GLU A 209 0.58 -9.26 -6.24
CA GLU A 209 1.10 -9.16 -7.59
C GLU A 209 2.24 -8.14 -7.71
N VAL A 210 2.13 -6.98 -7.07
CA VAL A 210 3.18 -5.95 -7.16
C VAL A 210 4.45 -6.37 -6.42
N PHE A 211 4.34 -7.30 -5.46
CA PHE A 211 5.47 -7.92 -4.75
C PHE A 211 5.90 -9.27 -5.33
N ALA A 212 5.32 -9.74 -6.44
CA ALA A 212 5.49 -11.12 -6.90
C ALA A 212 6.96 -11.55 -7.08
N ARG A 213 7.85 -10.63 -7.43
CA ARG A 213 9.30 -10.86 -7.55
C ARG A 213 9.99 -11.17 -6.22
N TRP A 214 9.54 -10.56 -5.13
CA TRP A 214 10.17 -10.62 -3.80
C TRP A 214 9.42 -11.51 -2.81
N LYS A 215 8.17 -11.83 -3.13
CA LYS A 215 7.30 -12.66 -2.29
C LYS A 215 7.89 -14.06 -2.09
N PRO A 216 7.98 -14.55 -0.83
CA PRO A 216 8.38 -15.93 -0.55
C PRO A 216 7.55 -16.96 -1.31
N ALA A 217 8.19 -18.06 -1.71
CA ALA A 217 7.52 -19.16 -2.41
C ALA A 217 6.45 -19.84 -1.54
N ASN A 218 6.62 -19.86 -0.22
CA ASN A 218 5.67 -20.43 0.74
C ASN A 218 4.55 -19.45 1.14
N LEU A 219 4.62 -18.18 0.78
CA LEU A 219 3.55 -17.20 0.99
C LEU A 219 2.49 -17.36 -0.10
N LYS A 220 1.45 -18.14 0.21
CA LYS A 220 0.34 -18.49 -0.68
C LYS A 220 -1.00 -18.35 0.06
N PRO A 221 -1.35 -17.14 0.48
CA PRO A 221 -2.61 -16.89 1.14
C PRO A 221 -3.81 -17.12 0.19
N PRO A 222 -4.98 -17.49 0.72
CA PRO A 222 -6.23 -17.52 -0.04
C PRO A 222 -6.56 -16.15 -0.64
N ALA A 223 -7.07 -16.12 -1.88
CA ALA A 223 -7.20 -14.88 -2.65
C ALA A 223 -8.23 -13.86 -2.10
N LYS A 224 -9.11 -14.28 -1.19
CA LYS A 224 -10.16 -13.45 -0.60
C LYS A 224 -9.86 -13.23 0.88
N PHE A 225 -10.20 -12.06 1.40
CA PHE A 225 -10.22 -11.78 2.84
C PHE A 225 -11.42 -12.49 3.48
N ASP A 226 -11.33 -13.81 3.63
CA ASP A 226 -12.32 -14.65 4.29
C ASP A 226 -11.71 -15.44 5.47
N VAL A 227 -12.50 -16.30 6.11
CA VAL A 227 -12.06 -17.10 7.26
C VAL A 227 -10.84 -17.97 6.93
N SER A 228 -10.76 -18.49 5.70
CA SER A 228 -9.61 -19.31 5.27
C SER A 228 -8.33 -18.48 5.21
N TRP A 229 -8.42 -17.22 4.76
CA TRP A 229 -7.31 -16.28 4.75
C TRP A 229 -6.85 -15.91 6.15
N ARG A 230 -7.79 -15.61 7.04
CA ARG A 230 -7.51 -15.30 8.44
C ARG A 230 -6.76 -16.45 9.12
N ILE A 231 -7.26 -17.67 8.97
CA ILE A 231 -6.62 -18.88 9.52
C ILE A 231 -5.20 -19.04 8.99
N TYR A 232 -5.02 -18.89 7.67
CA TYR A 232 -3.73 -19.03 7.02
C TYR A 232 -2.70 -18.05 7.59
N LEU A 233 -3.05 -16.77 7.75
CA LEU A 233 -2.12 -15.77 8.28
C LEU A 233 -1.88 -15.91 9.79
N ILE A 234 -2.88 -16.32 10.57
CA ILE A 234 -2.67 -16.67 11.99
C ILE A 234 -1.67 -17.81 12.11
N ASP A 235 -1.79 -18.86 11.29
CA ASP A 235 -0.86 -19.99 11.30
C ASP A 235 0.55 -19.56 10.88
N ARG A 236 0.64 -18.66 9.90
CA ARG A 236 1.93 -18.12 9.42
C ARG A 236 2.64 -17.27 10.47
N TYR A 237 1.91 -16.43 11.18
CA TYR A 237 2.45 -15.50 12.18
C TYR A 237 2.19 -15.97 13.61
N ARG A 238 2.05 -17.28 13.82
CA ARG A 238 1.75 -17.90 15.12
C ARG A 238 2.69 -17.51 16.26
N ASP A 239 3.93 -17.18 15.93
CA ASP A 239 4.97 -16.82 16.91
C ASP A 239 4.98 -15.32 17.23
N ASN A 240 4.10 -14.51 16.62
CA ASN A 240 3.95 -13.10 16.95
C ASN A 240 3.11 -12.94 18.23
N GLU A 241 3.74 -12.50 19.32
CA GLU A 241 3.12 -12.38 20.65
C GLU A 241 1.92 -11.41 20.66
N THR A 242 2.05 -10.24 20.03
CA THR A 242 0.99 -9.23 19.95
C THR A 242 -0.23 -9.74 19.18
N LEU A 243 -0.03 -10.55 18.14
CA LEU A 243 -1.13 -11.23 17.43
C LEU A 243 -1.84 -12.22 18.36
N GLN A 244 -1.10 -12.99 19.16
CA GLN A 244 -1.72 -13.93 20.11
C GLN A 244 -2.53 -13.21 21.20
N GLU A 245 -2.11 -12.01 21.60
CA GLU A 245 -2.89 -11.16 22.50
C GLU A 245 -4.14 -10.62 21.79
N LEU A 246 -4.02 -10.14 20.56
CA LEU A 246 -5.14 -9.61 19.79
C LEU A 246 -6.21 -10.68 19.52
N ILE A 247 -5.81 -11.91 19.20
CA ILE A 247 -6.74 -13.04 19.02
C ILE A 247 -7.59 -13.26 20.29
N LYS A 248 -6.99 -13.14 21.47
CA LYS A 248 -7.71 -13.26 22.75
C LYS A 248 -8.64 -12.08 22.99
N LEU A 249 -8.21 -10.86 22.65
CA LEU A 249 -9.02 -9.64 22.80
C LEU A 249 -10.27 -9.67 21.92
N GLU A 250 -10.14 -10.21 20.70
CA GLU A 250 -11.21 -10.31 19.71
C GLU A 250 -12.08 -11.58 19.88
N ASP A 251 -11.82 -12.40 20.91
CA ASP A 251 -12.51 -13.68 21.18
C ASP A 251 -12.58 -14.61 19.94
N TRP A 252 -11.48 -14.64 19.17
CA TRP A 252 -11.42 -15.42 17.94
C TRP A 252 -11.08 -16.90 18.22
N ASP A 253 -11.99 -17.81 17.83
CA ASP A 253 -11.79 -19.25 17.90
C ASP A 253 -11.28 -19.82 16.56
N GLN A 254 -9.98 -20.09 16.53
CA GLN A 254 -9.29 -20.64 15.36
C GLN A 254 -9.85 -22.00 14.92
N GLU A 255 -10.23 -22.87 15.86
CA GLU A 255 -10.71 -24.23 15.55
C GLU A 255 -12.12 -24.18 14.97
N LYS A 256 -12.99 -23.36 15.54
CA LYS A 256 -14.31 -23.09 14.96
C LYS A 256 -14.21 -22.57 13.53
N GLY A 257 -13.26 -21.67 13.27
CA GLY A 257 -12.98 -21.19 11.92
C GLY A 257 -12.57 -22.31 10.96
N ARG A 258 -11.72 -23.26 11.40
CA ARG A 258 -11.32 -24.41 10.58
C ARG A 258 -12.51 -25.29 10.21
N VAL A 259 -13.36 -25.59 11.19
CA VAL A 259 -14.59 -26.37 10.97
C VAL A 259 -15.52 -25.67 9.98
N GLU A 260 -15.64 -24.35 10.04
CA GLU A 260 -16.43 -23.56 9.09
C GLU A 260 -15.88 -23.72 7.66
N VAL A 261 -14.58 -23.50 7.47
CA VAL A 261 -13.92 -23.63 6.16
C VAL A 261 -14.05 -25.04 5.58
N GLU A 262 -13.90 -26.08 6.40
CA GLU A 262 -14.09 -27.47 5.98
C GLU A 262 -15.54 -27.73 5.55
N SER A 263 -16.53 -27.29 6.34
CA SER A 263 -17.94 -27.43 6.02
C SER A 263 -18.33 -26.72 4.71
N GLU A 264 -17.82 -25.52 4.48
CA GLU A 264 -18.07 -24.78 3.24
C GLU A 264 -17.45 -25.47 2.02
N ARG A 265 -16.24 -26.02 2.18
CA ARG A 265 -15.55 -26.77 1.13
C ARG A 265 -16.31 -28.03 0.75
N GLU A 266 -16.84 -28.78 1.73
CA GLU A 266 -17.67 -29.97 1.49
C GLU A 266 -18.95 -29.61 0.71
N LYS A 267 -19.68 -28.59 1.17
CA LYS A 267 -20.90 -28.11 0.48
C LYS A 267 -20.62 -27.67 -0.95
N TRP A 268 -19.48 -27.02 -1.21
CA TRP A 268 -19.08 -26.62 -2.55
C TRP A 268 -18.77 -27.84 -3.44
N LEU A 269 -18.04 -28.83 -2.92
CA LEU A 269 -17.74 -30.06 -3.64
C LEU A 269 -19.01 -30.85 -3.99
N GLU A 270 -19.96 -30.95 -3.07
CA GLU A 270 -21.27 -31.59 -3.31
C GLU A 270 -22.04 -30.88 -4.43
N LYS A 271 -22.18 -29.55 -4.35
CA LYS A 271 -22.84 -28.75 -5.40
C LYS A 271 -22.17 -28.92 -6.75
N ARG A 272 -20.84 -28.90 -6.80
CA ARG A 272 -20.08 -29.11 -8.04
C ARG A 272 -20.32 -30.50 -8.62
N ASN A 273 -20.24 -31.54 -7.79
CA ASN A 273 -20.46 -32.93 -8.21
C ASN A 273 -21.88 -33.14 -8.74
N LYS A 274 -22.89 -32.52 -8.10
CA LYS A 274 -24.27 -32.53 -8.57
C LYS A 274 -24.40 -31.87 -9.96
N LYS A 275 -23.81 -30.69 -10.14
CA LYS A 275 -23.81 -29.95 -11.42
C LYS A 275 -23.11 -30.71 -12.54
N CYS A 276 -21.99 -31.37 -12.24
CA CYS A 276 -21.28 -32.23 -13.22
C CYS A 276 -22.14 -33.43 -13.64
N LYS A 277 -22.81 -34.10 -12.69
CA LYS A 277 -23.73 -35.20 -13.01
C LYS A 277 -24.88 -34.75 -13.90
N GLU A 278 -25.48 -33.58 -13.59
CA GLU A 278 -26.56 -32.99 -14.39
C GLU A 278 -26.12 -32.67 -15.83
N HIS A 279 -24.92 -32.09 -16.03
CA HIS A 279 -24.38 -31.85 -17.38
C HIS A 279 -24.11 -33.14 -18.15
N SER A 280 -23.53 -34.18 -17.52
CA SER A 280 -23.28 -35.47 -18.16
C SER A 280 -24.56 -36.23 -18.55
N SER A 281 -25.69 -35.96 -17.89
CA SER A 281 -27.01 -36.49 -18.30
C SER A 281 -27.66 -35.73 -19.46
N VAL A 282 -27.29 -34.46 -19.70
CA VAL A 282 -27.84 -33.64 -20.80
C VAL A 282 -27.11 -33.90 -22.12
N GLU A 283 -25.83 -34.28 -22.10
CA GLU A 283 -25.04 -34.62 -23.31
C GLU A 283 -25.32 -36.04 -23.85
N ASN A 284 -26.04 -36.88 -23.09
CA ASN A 284 -26.39 -38.26 -23.47
C ASN A 284 -27.88 -38.44 -23.83
N SER A 285 -28.61 -37.34 -24.06
CA SER A 285 -30.02 -37.32 -24.51
C SER A 285 -30.13 -36.63 -25.87
#